data_AF-A0A2V6FCE5-F1
#
_entry.id   AF-A0A2V6FCE5-F1
#
_cell.length_a   1.000
_cell.length_b   1.000
_cell.length_c   1.000
_cell.angle_alpha   90.00
_cell.angle_beta   90.00
_cell.angle_gamma   90.00
#
_symmetry.space_group_name_H-M   'P 1'
#
loop_
_entity.id
_entity.type
_entity.pdbx_description
1 polymer ?
#
loop_
_entity_poly.entity_id
_entity_poly.type
_entity_poly.pdbx_seq_one_letter_code
_entity_poly.pdbx_strand_id
1 'polypeptide(L)'
;PISPGSGTLLYTSFTVSFSALPTAGGAYFTHFRDNTNSNFRDTIWASTTGAGAGSFRLGIGNTTAATAISGQIPTDLSLNTSYTVVTRYDVDAAQSMIWLNPAAESDPSVAATDSSTPFNIYAFNLRQNAGEGTMTIDDLKVGNTFADVVPEPSALALLGLGALGLLSRRFRPFAFAKRMAP
;
A
#
# COMPACT_ATOMS: atom_id res chain seq x y z
N PRO A 1 4.84 -23.93 -4.32
CA PRO A 1 4.94 -22.99 -3.18
C PRO A 1 6.20 -22.14 -3.35
N ILE A 2 6.24 -20.99 -2.70
CA ILE A 2 7.46 -20.18 -2.59
C ILE A 2 8.05 -20.48 -1.21
N SER A 3 9.30 -20.93 -1.19
CA SER A 3 9.94 -21.47 0.01
C SER A 3 10.90 -20.47 0.66
N PRO A 4 11.07 -20.51 1.99
CA PRO A 4 12.17 -19.82 2.65
C PRO A 4 13.52 -20.25 2.10
N GLY A 5 14.46 -19.32 2.02
CA GLY A 5 15.76 -19.45 1.35
C GLY A 5 15.71 -19.23 -0.16
N SER A 6 14.59 -18.72 -0.70
CA SER A 6 14.45 -18.47 -2.14
C SER A 6 14.92 -17.08 -2.56
N GLY A 7 15.16 -16.17 -1.61
CA GLY A 7 15.38 -14.75 -1.87
C GLY A 7 14.16 -14.03 -2.42
N THR A 8 12.97 -14.64 -2.35
CA THR A 8 11.75 -14.11 -2.97
C THR A 8 11.10 -13.06 -2.07
N LEU A 9 10.82 -11.90 -2.65
CA LEU A 9 9.88 -10.93 -2.12
C LEU A 9 8.53 -11.13 -2.80
N LEU A 10 7.46 -11.08 -2.03
CA LEU A 10 6.09 -11.14 -2.51
C LEU A 10 5.44 -9.78 -2.33
N TYR A 11 5.02 -9.16 -3.42
CA TYR A 11 4.29 -7.90 -3.37
C TYR A 11 2.82 -8.13 -3.66
N THR A 12 1.94 -7.38 -3.00
CA THR A 12 0.52 -7.31 -3.36
C THR A 12 0.08 -5.87 -3.50
N SER A 13 -0.86 -5.60 -4.40
CA SER A 13 -1.58 -4.33 -4.41
C SER A 13 -3.06 -4.54 -4.70
N PHE A 14 -3.87 -3.62 -4.19
CA PHE A 14 -5.30 -3.53 -4.49
C PHE A 14 -5.82 -2.15 -4.12
N THR A 15 -6.98 -1.80 -4.68
CA THR A 15 -7.76 -0.65 -4.24
C THR A 15 -8.77 -1.10 -3.19
N VAL A 16 -8.86 -0.38 -2.07
CA VAL A 16 -9.84 -0.63 -1.01
C VAL A 16 -10.68 0.61 -0.72
N SER A 17 -11.98 0.42 -0.51
CA SER A 17 -12.90 1.48 -0.07
C SER A 17 -13.81 0.92 1.03
N PHE A 18 -13.92 1.63 2.15
CA PHE A 18 -14.73 1.22 3.29
C PHE A 18 -16.05 2.00 3.32
N SER A 19 -17.18 1.31 3.39
CA SER A 19 -18.52 1.92 3.55
C SER A 19 -19.03 1.89 5.00
N ALA A 20 -18.40 1.11 5.88
CA ALA A 20 -18.65 1.11 7.32
C ALA A 20 -17.35 0.92 8.10
N LEU A 21 -17.26 1.55 9.27
CA LEU A 21 -16.07 1.51 10.12
C LEU A 21 -15.79 0.09 10.64
N PRO A 22 -14.50 -0.30 10.77
CA PRO A 22 -14.11 -1.43 11.59
C PRO A 22 -14.37 -1.15 13.08
N THR A 23 -14.21 -2.19 13.90
CA THR A 23 -14.22 -2.02 15.37
C THR A 23 -12.87 -1.48 15.86
N ALA A 24 -12.79 -1.15 17.16
CA ALA A 24 -11.53 -0.73 17.78
C ALA A 24 -10.45 -1.80 17.68
N GLY A 25 -10.77 -3.06 17.99
CA GLY A 25 -9.84 -4.18 17.84
C GLY A 25 -9.52 -4.50 16.38
N GLY A 26 -10.47 -4.22 15.48
CA GLY A 26 -10.34 -4.51 14.06
C GLY A 26 -10.31 -6.01 13.76
N ALA A 27 -10.11 -6.31 12.48
CA ALA A 27 -9.75 -7.63 12.01
C ALA A 27 -8.92 -7.51 10.72
N TYR A 28 -8.13 -8.55 10.42
CA TYR A 28 -7.48 -8.66 9.13
C TYR A 28 -8.40 -9.26 8.08
N PHE A 29 -8.30 -8.72 6.88
CA PHE A 29 -9.17 -9.01 5.75
C PHE A 29 -8.41 -9.59 4.54
N THR A 30 -7.08 -9.59 4.57
CA THR A 30 -6.25 -10.36 3.63
C THR A 30 -5.06 -11.02 4.33
N HIS A 31 -4.45 -12.01 3.66
CA HIS A 31 -3.19 -12.62 4.10
C HIS A 31 -2.59 -13.56 3.04
N PHE A 32 -1.29 -13.82 3.15
CA PHE A 32 -0.68 -15.02 2.61
C PHE A 32 -0.84 -16.21 3.57
N ARG A 33 -0.89 -17.44 3.04
CA ARG A 33 -0.98 -18.66 3.85
C ARG A 33 -0.05 -19.79 3.39
N ASP A 34 0.17 -20.73 4.29
CA ASP A 34 0.76 -22.04 3.98
C ASP A 34 -0.26 -22.97 3.30
N ASN A 35 0.04 -24.29 3.22
CA ASN A 35 -0.91 -25.24 2.64
C ASN A 35 -2.10 -25.56 3.58
N THR A 36 -2.12 -25.00 4.79
CA THR A 36 -3.17 -25.17 5.80
C THR A 36 -4.05 -23.92 5.86
N ASN A 37 -4.98 -23.89 6.81
CA ASN A 37 -5.84 -22.74 7.09
C ASN A 37 -5.55 -22.15 8.48
N SER A 38 -4.32 -22.29 8.98
CA SER A 38 -3.95 -21.90 10.34
C SER A 38 -2.74 -20.97 10.43
N ASN A 39 -1.90 -20.90 9.40
CA ASN A 39 -0.68 -20.09 9.42
C ASN A 39 -0.73 -19.02 8.35
N PHE A 40 -0.74 -17.75 8.80
CA PHE A 40 -0.87 -16.59 7.93
C PHE A 40 0.28 -15.61 8.09
N ARG A 41 0.64 -14.95 7.00
CA ARG A 41 1.64 -13.89 6.88
C ARG A 41 1.01 -12.71 6.17
N ASP A 42 1.60 -11.53 6.33
CA ASP A 42 1.11 -10.33 5.65
C ASP A 42 -0.37 -10.06 5.96
N THR A 43 -0.74 -10.15 7.24
CA THR A 43 -2.13 -9.98 7.66
C THR A 43 -2.47 -8.48 7.62
N ILE A 44 -3.28 -8.05 6.65
CA ILE A 44 -3.65 -6.62 6.51
C ILE A 44 -4.89 -6.35 7.36
N TRP A 45 -4.76 -5.44 8.33
CA TRP A 45 -5.77 -5.07 9.32
C TRP A 45 -6.44 -3.75 9.00
N ALA A 46 -7.72 -3.64 9.35
CA ALA A 46 -8.42 -2.38 9.50
C ALA A 46 -8.95 -2.24 10.94
N SER A 47 -8.74 -1.08 11.57
CA SER A 47 -9.25 -0.81 12.92
C SER A 47 -9.48 0.68 13.16
N THR A 48 -10.26 1.02 14.19
CA THR A 48 -10.40 2.40 14.68
C THR A 48 -9.44 2.72 15.83
N THR A 49 -8.69 1.73 16.34
CA THR A 49 -7.63 1.98 17.33
C THR A 49 -6.60 2.96 16.77
N GLY A 50 -6.34 4.03 17.53
CA GLY A 50 -5.38 5.08 17.16
C GLY A 50 -5.93 6.11 16.15
N ALA A 51 -7.12 5.89 15.58
CA ALA A 51 -7.74 6.81 14.64
C ALA A 51 -8.58 7.88 15.37
N GLY A 52 -8.71 9.08 14.79
CA GLY A 52 -9.67 10.08 15.20
C GLY A 52 -11.12 9.62 15.01
N ALA A 53 -12.06 10.31 15.67
CA ALA A 53 -13.48 9.99 15.61
C ALA A 53 -14.00 9.96 14.15
N GLY A 54 -14.72 8.91 13.78
CA GLY A 54 -15.26 8.74 12.43
C GLY A 54 -14.26 8.24 11.38
N SER A 55 -13.01 7.98 11.77
CA SER A 55 -11.94 7.51 10.88
C SER A 55 -11.46 6.10 11.27
N PHE A 56 -10.67 5.49 10.40
CA PHE A 56 -10.01 4.21 10.65
C PHE A 56 -8.56 4.25 10.15
N ARG A 57 -7.76 3.24 10.49
CA ARG A 57 -6.39 3.06 10.01
C ARG A 57 -6.19 1.66 9.49
N LEU A 58 -5.21 1.52 8.60
CA LEU A 58 -4.73 0.23 8.14
C LEU A 58 -3.45 -0.16 8.87
N GLY A 59 -3.28 -1.46 9.07
CA GLY A 59 -2.07 -2.02 9.65
C GLY A 59 -1.68 -3.34 9.01
N ILE A 60 -0.52 -3.86 9.40
CA ILE A 60 0.06 -5.08 8.89
C ILE A 60 0.61 -5.94 10.05
N GLY A 61 0.54 -7.26 9.91
CA GLY A 61 1.08 -8.21 10.86
C GLY A 61 1.86 -9.34 10.20
N ASN A 62 2.86 -9.86 10.90
CA ASN A 62 3.66 -11.00 10.46
C ASN A 62 3.03 -12.35 10.82
N THR A 63 1.94 -12.39 11.59
CA THR A 63 1.36 -13.65 12.09
C THR A 63 -0.17 -13.58 12.24
N THR A 64 -0.77 -14.73 12.56
CA THR A 64 -2.18 -14.83 12.98
C THR A 64 -2.45 -14.24 14.36
N ALA A 65 -1.43 -14.12 15.20
CA ALA A 65 -1.52 -13.53 16.54
C ALA A 65 -1.26 -12.01 16.54
N ALA A 66 -0.94 -11.44 15.37
CA ALA A 66 -0.79 -10.01 15.21
C ALA A 66 -2.08 -9.26 15.59
N THR A 67 -1.92 -7.97 15.83
CA THR A 67 -3.01 -7.01 16.03
C THR A 67 -2.89 -5.87 15.03
N ALA A 68 -3.94 -5.04 14.93
CA ALA A 68 -3.95 -3.87 14.06
C ALA A 68 -2.84 -2.83 14.35
N ILE A 69 -2.16 -2.92 15.50
CA ILE A 69 -1.06 -2.03 15.89
C ILE A 69 0.34 -2.66 15.73
N SER A 70 0.44 -3.88 15.19
CA SER A 70 1.74 -4.55 14.98
C SER A 70 2.59 -3.83 13.94
N GLY A 71 1.95 -3.16 13.00
CA GLY A 71 2.55 -2.22 12.06
C GLY A 71 1.46 -1.32 11.50
N GLN A 72 1.11 -0.26 12.21
CA GLN A 72 0.00 0.63 11.82
C GLN A 72 0.51 1.85 11.05
N ILE A 73 -0.15 2.18 9.94
CA ILE A 73 0.05 3.46 9.24
C ILE A 73 -0.63 4.57 10.06
N PRO A 74 0.09 5.62 10.52
CA PRO A 74 -0.48 6.65 11.39
C PRO A 74 -1.27 7.71 10.61
N THR A 75 -2.12 7.28 9.67
CA THR A 75 -2.92 8.14 8.79
C THR A 75 -4.40 7.80 8.94
N ASP A 76 -5.21 8.76 9.39
CA ASP A 76 -6.65 8.60 9.51
C ASP A 76 -7.32 8.56 8.14
N LEU A 77 -8.08 7.50 7.88
CA LEU A 77 -8.77 7.24 6.62
C LEU A 77 -10.27 7.49 6.75
N SER A 78 -10.85 8.01 5.67
CA SER A 78 -12.26 8.33 5.55
C SER A 78 -13.03 7.21 4.86
N LEU A 79 -14.29 7.01 5.26
CA LEU A 79 -15.20 6.13 4.54
C LEU A 79 -15.47 6.65 3.12
N ASN A 80 -15.90 5.75 2.25
CA ASN A 80 -16.27 6.00 0.85
C ASN A 80 -15.15 6.66 0.03
N THR A 81 -13.90 6.46 0.44
CA THR A 81 -12.70 6.91 -0.24
C THR A 81 -11.90 5.70 -0.67
N SER A 82 -11.45 5.70 -1.93
CA SER A 82 -10.61 4.63 -2.46
C SER A 82 -9.14 4.88 -2.10
N TYR A 83 -8.48 3.86 -1.58
CA TYR A 83 -7.06 3.86 -1.24
C TYR A 83 -6.36 2.72 -1.95
N THR A 84 -5.22 2.98 -2.57
CA THR A 84 -4.33 1.93 -3.06
C THR A 84 -3.47 1.46 -1.90
N VAL A 85 -3.56 0.17 -1.57
CA VAL A 85 -2.72 -0.47 -0.57
C VAL A 85 -1.70 -1.33 -1.29
N VAL A 86 -0.45 -1.24 -0.86
CA VAL A 86 0.62 -2.12 -1.33
C VAL A 86 1.24 -2.79 -0.13
N THR A 87 1.54 -4.08 -0.23
CA THR A 87 2.33 -4.79 0.77
C THR A 87 3.52 -5.50 0.14
N ARG A 88 4.50 -5.81 0.99
CA ARG A 88 5.64 -6.66 0.67
C ARG A 88 5.84 -7.64 1.81
N TYR A 89 5.91 -8.92 1.49
CA TYR A 89 6.33 -9.99 2.39
C TYR A 89 7.67 -10.56 1.94
N ASP A 90 8.66 -10.51 2.82
CA ASP A 90 9.94 -11.21 2.66
C ASP A 90 9.78 -12.66 3.13
N VAL A 91 9.86 -13.60 2.18
CA VAL A 91 9.63 -15.03 2.46
C VAL A 91 10.73 -15.63 3.32
N ASP A 92 11.94 -15.07 3.27
CA ASP A 92 13.11 -15.59 3.97
C ASP A 92 13.20 -15.01 5.39
N ALA A 93 12.87 -13.72 5.56
CA ALA A 93 12.87 -13.04 6.85
C ALA A 93 11.54 -13.18 7.61
N ALA A 94 10.48 -13.63 6.96
CA ALA A 94 9.10 -13.63 7.45
C ALA A 94 8.58 -12.24 7.88
N GLN A 95 9.02 -11.20 7.18
CA GLN A 95 8.73 -9.81 7.52
C GLN A 95 7.80 -9.16 6.48
N SER A 96 6.76 -8.48 6.97
CA SER A 96 5.79 -7.74 6.17
C SER A 96 5.96 -6.23 6.29
N MET A 97 5.67 -5.53 5.19
CA MET A 97 5.59 -4.07 5.10
C MET A 97 4.34 -3.63 4.36
N ILE A 98 3.82 -2.45 4.70
CA ILE A 98 2.64 -1.84 4.09
C ILE A 98 2.89 -0.39 3.69
N TRP A 99 2.33 0.00 2.56
CA TRP A 99 2.31 1.35 2.03
C TRP A 99 0.86 1.78 1.76
N LEU A 100 0.60 3.08 1.87
CA LEU A 100 -0.68 3.70 1.53
C LEU A 100 -0.46 4.70 0.39
N ASN A 101 -1.15 4.48 -0.72
CA ASN A 101 -1.06 5.27 -1.96
C ASN A 101 0.38 5.52 -2.44
N PRO A 102 1.28 4.52 -2.47
CA PRO A 102 2.65 4.76 -2.93
C PRO A 102 2.70 4.95 -4.45
N ALA A 103 3.59 5.81 -4.92
CA ALA A 103 4.02 5.91 -6.31
C ALA A 103 5.35 5.16 -6.54
N ALA A 104 6.17 4.99 -5.51
CA ALA A 104 7.45 4.29 -5.55
C ALA A 104 7.71 3.47 -4.28
N GLU A 105 8.55 2.43 -4.36
CA GLU A 105 8.90 1.61 -3.19
C GLU A 105 9.62 2.40 -2.09
N SER A 106 10.30 3.48 -2.47
CA SER A 106 10.96 4.40 -1.54
C SER A 106 10.01 5.29 -0.75
N ASP A 107 8.72 5.30 -1.09
CA ASP A 107 7.72 6.09 -0.36
C ASP A 107 7.56 5.58 1.08
N PRO A 108 7.05 6.44 1.99
CA PRO A 108 6.86 6.06 3.39
C PRO A 108 6.03 4.78 3.54
N SER A 109 6.56 3.86 4.35
CA SER A 109 5.94 2.58 4.70
C SER A 109 6.10 2.27 6.17
N VAL A 110 5.36 1.25 6.61
CA VAL A 110 5.44 0.70 7.96
C VAL A 110 5.73 -0.79 7.88
N ALA A 111 6.69 -1.25 8.69
CA ALA A 111 6.96 -2.67 8.87
C ALA A 111 6.18 -3.22 10.07
N ALA A 112 5.71 -4.46 9.97
CA ALA A 112 5.20 -5.20 11.13
C ALA A 112 6.34 -5.53 12.09
N THR A 113 6.09 -5.40 13.39
CA THR A 113 7.08 -5.61 14.45
C THR A 113 6.85 -6.90 15.25
N ASP A 114 5.75 -7.63 15.02
CA ASP A 114 5.51 -8.91 15.69
C ASP A 114 6.46 -10.00 15.17
N SER A 115 6.95 -10.86 16.05
CA SER A 115 7.89 -11.91 15.69
C SER A 115 7.21 -13.06 14.95
N SER A 116 7.86 -13.55 13.90
CA SER A 116 7.38 -14.65 13.07
C SER A 116 8.54 -15.56 12.68
N THR A 117 8.20 -16.72 12.09
CA THR A 117 9.18 -17.63 11.47
C THR A 117 8.77 -17.91 10.02
N PRO A 118 9.73 -18.14 9.11
CA PRO A 118 9.41 -18.43 7.72
C PRO A 118 8.67 -19.76 7.52
N PHE A 119 7.80 -19.82 6.51
CA PHE A 119 7.21 -21.04 5.99
C PHE A 119 6.91 -20.92 4.49
N ASN A 120 6.60 -22.06 3.85
CA ASN A 120 6.22 -22.11 2.45
C ASN A 120 4.91 -21.37 2.17
N ILE A 121 4.93 -20.35 1.31
CA ILE A 121 3.73 -19.63 0.87
C ILE A 121 3.06 -20.35 -0.30
N TYR A 122 1.74 -20.54 -0.22
CA TYR A 122 0.94 -21.23 -1.24
C TYR A 122 -0.10 -20.34 -1.92
N ALA A 123 -0.67 -19.39 -1.20
CA ALA A 123 -1.75 -18.55 -1.72
C ALA A 123 -1.83 -17.22 -0.98
N PHE A 124 -2.40 -16.22 -1.68
CA PHE A 124 -2.97 -15.02 -1.09
C PHE A 124 -4.48 -15.18 -0.99
N ASN A 125 -5.07 -14.73 0.11
CA ASN A 125 -6.48 -14.93 0.42
C ASN A 125 -7.13 -13.64 0.90
N LEU A 126 -8.38 -13.44 0.46
CA LEU A 126 -9.31 -12.49 1.07
C LEU A 126 -10.09 -13.22 2.18
N ARG A 127 -10.36 -12.51 3.27
CA ARG A 127 -11.03 -13.03 4.45
C ARG A 127 -12.21 -12.14 4.80
N GLN A 128 -13.31 -12.77 5.18
CA GLN A 128 -14.46 -12.10 5.78
C GLN A 128 -14.61 -12.50 7.25
N ASN A 129 -14.68 -11.54 8.15
CA ASN A 129 -14.82 -11.74 9.59
C ASN A 129 -15.52 -10.57 10.29
N ALA A 130 -16.02 -10.82 11.50
CA ALA A 130 -16.50 -9.74 12.34
C ALA A 130 -15.36 -8.78 12.71
N GLY A 131 -15.64 -7.48 12.63
CA GLY A 131 -14.77 -6.42 13.16
C GLY A 131 -13.91 -5.67 12.13
N GLU A 132 -13.79 -6.16 10.89
CA GLU A 132 -13.00 -5.51 9.82
C GLU A 132 -13.69 -4.33 9.15
N GLY A 133 -14.97 -4.09 9.45
CA GLY A 133 -15.78 -3.06 8.77
C GLY A 133 -16.50 -3.62 7.55
N THR A 134 -16.97 -2.75 6.66
CA THR A 134 -17.55 -3.14 5.37
C THR A 134 -16.74 -2.47 4.27
N MET A 135 -16.24 -3.26 3.33
CA MET A 135 -15.33 -2.78 2.29
C MET A 135 -15.56 -3.46 0.94
N THR A 136 -15.11 -2.79 -0.10
CA THR A 136 -14.88 -3.36 -1.43
C THR A 136 -13.37 -3.39 -1.71
N ILE A 137 -12.92 -4.45 -2.38
CA ILE A 137 -11.54 -4.61 -2.86
C ILE A 137 -11.60 -4.80 -4.37
N ASP A 138 -10.74 -4.09 -5.10
CA ASP A 138 -10.63 -4.18 -6.55
C ASP A 138 -9.17 -4.16 -7.01
N ASP A 139 -8.92 -4.54 -8.27
CA ASP A 139 -7.61 -4.52 -8.92
C ASP A 139 -6.50 -5.29 -8.17
N LEU A 140 -6.84 -6.43 -7.56
CA LEU A 140 -5.86 -7.25 -6.86
C LEU A 140 -4.74 -7.74 -7.80
N LYS A 141 -3.50 -7.42 -7.43
CA LYS A 141 -2.28 -7.89 -8.08
C LYS A 141 -1.37 -8.56 -7.07
N VAL A 142 -0.65 -9.59 -7.51
CA VAL A 142 0.40 -10.26 -6.76
C VAL A 142 1.60 -10.41 -7.67
N GLY A 143 2.78 -10.01 -7.21
CA GLY A 143 4.01 -10.00 -7.99
C GLY A 143 5.25 -10.23 -7.14
N ASN A 144 6.41 -10.17 -7.77
CA ASN A 144 7.71 -10.40 -7.12
C ASN A 144 8.55 -9.13 -6.99
N THR A 145 8.08 -8.03 -7.58
CA THR A 145 8.67 -6.70 -7.49
C THR A 145 7.60 -5.66 -7.25
N PHE A 146 7.98 -4.48 -6.74
CA PHE A 146 7.07 -3.36 -6.57
C PHE A 146 6.41 -2.94 -7.90
N ALA A 147 7.18 -2.93 -8.99
CA ALA A 147 6.71 -2.54 -10.32
C ALA A 147 5.67 -3.51 -10.91
N ASP A 148 5.65 -4.79 -10.48
CA ASP A 148 4.63 -5.75 -10.90
C ASP A 148 3.23 -5.36 -10.39
N VAL A 149 3.16 -4.69 -9.23
CA VAL A 149 1.90 -4.38 -8.55
C VAL A 149 1.57 -2.88 -8.55
N VAL A 150 2.55 -2.01 -8.78
CA VAL A 150 2.37 -0.57 -9.00
C VAL A 150 2.94 -0.22 -10.38
N PRO A 151 2.11 -0.18 -11.44
CA PRO A 151 2.59 0.17 -12.77
C PRO A 151 3.10 1.61 -12.80
N GLU A 152 4.29 1.80 -13.37
CA GLU A 152 4.89 3.11 -13.65
C GLU A 152 3.87 4.01 -14.39
N PRO A 153 3.81 5.33 -14.09
CA PRO A 153 3.03 6.25 -14.89
C PRO A 153 3.44 6.10 -16.35
N SER A 154 2.49 5.77 -17.22
CA SER A 154 2.77 5.50 -18.63
C SER A 154 3.65 6.59 -19.26
N ALA A 155 4.59 6.22 -20.14
CA ALA A 155 5.53 7.16 -20.76
C ALA A 155 4.85 8.39 -21.41
N LEU A 156 3.57 8.28 -21.80
CA LEU A 156 2.75 9.38 -22.28
C LEU A 156 2.53 10.49 -21.23
N ALA A 157 2.38 10.15 -19.95
CA ALA A 157 2.28 11.10 -18.85
C ALA A 157 3.61 11.86 -18.64
N LEU A 158 4.75 11.17 -18.80
CA LEU A 158 6.08 11.77 -18.72
C LEU A 158 6.38 12.68 -19.93
N LEU A 159 5.97 12.28 -21.14
CA LEU A 159 6.10 13.10 -22.35
C LEU A 159 5.24 14.37 -22.30
N GLY A 160 4.06 14.32 -21.68
CA GLY A 160 3.20 15.49 -21.46
C GLY A 160 3.87 16.56 -20.58
N LEU A 161 4.56 16.15 -19.50
CA LEU A 161 5.33 17.05 -18.65
C LEU A 161 6.61 17.57 -19.36
N GLY A 162 7.29 16.71 -20.13
CA GLY A 162 8.44 17.11 -20.95
C GLY A 162 8.09 18.16 -22.01
N ALA A 163 6.94 17.99 -22.69
CA ALA A 163 6.46 18.92 -23.72
C ALA A 163 6.09 20.30 -23.14
N LEU A 164 5.42 20.37 -21.97
CA LEU A 164 5.17 21.64 -21.29
C LEU A 164 6.47 22.35 -20.85
N GLY A 165 7.46 21.59 -20.38
CA GLY A 165 8.77 22.12 -20.02
C GLY A 165 9.49 22.77 -21.21
N LEU A 166 9.43 22.15 -22.40
CA LEU A 166 10.03 22.70 -23.62
C LEU A 166 9.26 23.90 -24.20
N LEU A 167 7.93 23.96 -24.08
CA LEU A 167 7.14 25.12 -24.53
C LEU A 167 7.35 26.37 -23.67
N SER A 168 7.66 26.21 -22.37
CA SER A 168 7.86 27.34 -21.45
C SER A 168 9.13 28.17 -21.73
N ARG A 169 10.10 27.63 -22.50
CA ARG A 169 11.37 28.30 -22.80
C ARG A 169 11.33 29.26 -24.00
N ARG A 170 10.22 29.33 -24.76
CA ARG A 170 10.20 30.02 -26.06
C ARG A 170 9.63 31.45 -26.06
N PHE A 171 9.19 31.98 -24.92
CA PHE A 171 8.69 33.36 -24.83
C PHE A 171 9.49 34.20 -23.84
N ARG A 172 10.65 34.71 -24.29
CA ARG A 172 11.24 35.92 -23.72
C ARG A 172 10.88 37.11 -24.63
N PRO A 173 9.94 38.00 -24.24
CA PRO A 173 9.67 39.20 -25.04
C PRO A 173 10.89 40.13 -24.98
N PHE A 174 11.41 40.51 -26.16
CA PHE A 174 12.38 41.58 -26.30
C PHE A 174 11.70 42.91 -25.93
N ALA A 175 12.09 43.51 -24.81
CA ALA A 175 11.65 44.86 -24.44
C ALA A 175 12.42 45.91 -25.27
N PHE A 176 11.69 46.68 -26.07
CA PHE A 176 12.22 47.83 -26.82
C PHE A 176 12.35 49.03 -25.86
N ALA A 177 13.58 49.39 -25.48
CA ALA A 177 13.85 50.55 -24.65
C ALA A 177 13.74 51.84 -25.48
N LYS A 178 12.67 52.60 -25.26
CA LYS A 178 12.51 53.96 -25.81
C LYS A 178 13.31 54.94 -24.93
N ARG A 179 14.48 55.39 -25.42
CA ARG A 179 15.18 56.54 -24.83
C ARG A 179 14.38 57.82 -25.10
N MET A 180 13.96 58.49 -24.04
CA MET A 180 13.55 59.90 -24.05
C MET A 180 14.46 60.66 -23.10
N ALA A 181 15.10 61.71 -23.60
CA ALA A 181 15.58 62.87 -22.85
C ALA A 181 16.03 63.96 -23.84
N PRO A 182 16.11 65.21 -23.38
CA PRO A 182 15.03 66.20 -23.26
C PRO A 182 14.85 67.04 -24.54
#